data_AF-A0A1V5D7S2-F1
#
_entry.id   AF-A0A1V5D7S2-F1
#
_cell.length_a   1.000
_cell.length_b   1.000
_cell.length_c   1.000
_cell.angle_alpha   90.00
_cell.angle_beta   90.00
_cell.angle_gamma   90.00
#
_symmetry.space_group_name_H-M   'P 1'
#
loop_
_entity.id
_entity.type
_entity.pdbx_description
1 polymer ?
#
loop_
_entity_poly.entity_id
_entity_poly.type
_entity_poly.pdbx_seq_one_letter_code
_entity_poly.pdbx_strand_id
1 'polypeptide(L)'
;MKKLILILILLFVPVQLQAGQVNIAIPGQNWKLSFDAPPLSDKKESRRGEEYVFKANSGRFNISFFVEVPKGDGRTHRDCYAYYWPLASRNPSIDKDSIKMSESNKYVRVQYDIVHSIGDKKIIHRNVNYYFCYKNKWVDVHISVIMPVPEDNQILKTFDKTLGYGN
;
A
#
# COMPACT_ATOMS: atom_id res chain seq x y z
N MET A 1 -45.60 -12.16 -43.75
CA MET A 1 -44.31 -11.46 -43.55
C MET A 1 -44.02 -11.36 -42.05
N LYS A 2 -43.19 -12.25 -41.49
CA LYS A 2 -42.82 -12.21 -40.06
C LYS A 2 -41.63 -11.27 -39.89
N LYS A 3 -41.81 -10.18 -39.14
CA LYS A 3 -40.75 -9.21 -38.81
C LYS A 3 -39.83 -9.87 -37.78
N LEU A 4 -38.55 -10.02 -38.13
CA LEU A 4 -37.49 -10.46 -37.23
C LEU A 4 -37.09 -9.25 -36.36
N ILE A 5 -37.30 -9.33 -35.04
CA ILE A 5 -36.81 -8.33 -34.09
C ILE A 5 -35.40 -8.77 -33.66
N LEU A 6 -34.39 -7.98 -34.02
CA LEU A 6 -33.00 -8.18 -33.59
C LEU A 6 -32.84 -7.53 -32.21
N ILE A 7 -32.74 -8.34 -31.15
CA ILE A 7 -32.42 -7.86 -29.80
C ILE A 7 -30.90 -7.68 -29.70
N LEU A 8 -30.45 -6.42 -29.66
CA LEU A 8 -29.06 -6.08 -29.41
C LEU A 8 -28.79 -6.18 -27.89
N ILE A 9 -28.19 -7.29 -27.46
CA ILE A 9 -27.72 -7.45 -26.08
C ILE A 9 -26.41 -6.66 -25.94
N LEU A 10 -26.49 -5.46 -25.34
CA LEU A 10 -25.30 -4.75 -24.84
C LEU A 10 -24.73 -5.52 -23.65
N LEU A 11 -23.73 -6.36 -23.91
CA LEU A 11 -22.91 -6.97 -22.87
C LEU A 11 -22.08 -5.87 -22.19
N PHE A 12 -22.55 -5.39 -21.03
CA PHE A 12 -21.70 -4.67 -20.10
C PHE A 12 -20.68 -5.67 -19.55
N VAL A 13 -19.52 -5.76 -20.20
CA VAL A 13 -18.37 -6.46 -19.63
C VAL A 13 -17.87 -5.59 -18.48
N PRO A 14 -17.94 -6.04 -17.21
CA PRO A 14 -17.34 -5.29 -16.12
C PRO A 14 -15.84 -5.19 -16.41
N VAL A 15 -15.32 -3.97 -16.53
CA VAL A 15 -13.88 -3.72 -16.56
C VAL A 15 -13.36 -4.18 -15.20
N GLN A 16 -12.82 -5.39 -15.14
CA GLN A 16 -12.08 -5.84 -13.97
C GLN A 16 -10.85 -4.93 -13.88
N LEU A 17 -10.78 -4.11 -12.83
CA LEU A 17 -9.56 -3.45 -12.39
C LEU A 17 -8.58 -4.57 -11.98
N GLN A 18 -7.94 -5.18 -12.98
CA GLN A 18 -7.04 -6.29 -12.76
C GLN A 18 -5.76 -5.72 -12.14
N ALA A 19 -5.34 -6.29 -11.02
CA ALA A 19 -4.06 -5.96 -10.42
C ALA A 19 -2.95 -6.29 -11.42
N GLY A 20 -2.09 -5.31 -11.70
CA GLY A 20 -0.95 -5.46 -12.59
C GLY A 20 0.35 -5.39 -11.82
N GLN A 21 1.38 -6.05 -12.34
CA GLN A 21 2.71 -5.99 -11.74
C GLN A 21 3.29 -4.58 -11.87
N VAL A 22 3.66 -4.00 -10.74
CA VAL A 22 4.36 -2.72 -10.62
C VAL A 22 5.81 -2.99 -10.22
N ASN A 23 6.73 -2.30 -10.86
CA ASN A 23 8.15 -2.34 -10.56
C ASN A 23 8.66 -0.91 -10.37
N ILE A 24 9.23 -0.60 -9.22
CA ILE A 24 9.81 0.72 -8.94
C ILE A 24 11.29 0.57 -8.60
N ALA A 25 12.15 1.03 -9.50
CA ALA A 25 13.59 1.04 -9.28
C ALA A 25 13.96 2.06 -8.20
N ILE A 26 14.85 1.69 -7.28
CA ILE A 26 15.34 2.61 -6.25
C ILE A 26 16.59 3.34 -6.77
N PRO A 27 16.52 4.67 -6.97
CA PRO A 27 17.60 5.41 -7.62
C PRO A 27 18.96 5.23 -6.93
N GLY A 28 19.95 4.77 -7.70
CA GLY A 28 21.33 4.61 -7.24
C GLY A 28 21.56 3.44 -6.27
N GLN A 29 20.60 2.52 -6.11
CA GLN A 29 20.75 1.38 -5.20
C GLN A 29 20.84 0.02 -5.91
N ASN A 30 20.62 -0.02 -7.23
CA ASN A 30 20.63 -1.25 -8.04
C ASN A 30 19.75 -2.35 -7.43
N TRP A 31 18.52 -1.99 -7.06
CA TRP A 31 17.43 -2.88 -6.67
C TRP A 31 16.10 -2.17 -6.90
N LYS A 32 15.00 -2.92 -6.83
CA LYS A 32 13.64 -2.42 -7.05
C LYS A 32 12.67 -2.97 -6.01
N LEU A 33 11.55 -2.29 -5.85
CA LEU A 33 10.33 -2.85 -5.27
C LEU A 33 9.47 -3.43 -6.39
N SER A 34 8.89 -4.60 -6.15
CA SER A 34 7.95 -5.26 -7.04
C SER A 34 6.72 -5.68 -6.26
N PHE A 35 5.53 -5.44 -6.80
CA PHE A 35 4.26 -5.80 -6.18
C PHE A 35 3.13 -5.73 -7.21
N ASP A 36 2.02 -6.40 -6.95
CA ASP A 36 0.81 -6.27 -7.74
C ASP A 36 -0.14 -5.25 -7.08
N ALA A 37 -0.64 -4.32 -7.87
CA ALA A 37 -1.58 -3.29 -7.42
C ALA A 37 -2.57 -2.93 -8.54
N PRO A 38 -3.70 -2.29 -8.22
CA PRO A 38 -4.54 -1.65 -9.23
C PRO A 38 -3.74 -0.65 -10.08
N PRO A 39 -4.19 -0.32 -11.31
CA PRO A 39 -3.52 0.65 -12.17
C PRO A 39 -3.27 1.98 -11.43
N LEU A 40 -1.99 2.33 -11.28
CA LEU A 40 -1.56 3.49 -10.51
C LEU A 40 -1.54 4.77 -11.37
N SER A 41 -2.15 5.83 -10.84
CA SER A 41 -2.14 7.22 -11.34
C SER A 41 -1.41 8.16 -10.38
N ASP A 42 -1.24 9.43 -10.80
CA ASP A 42 -0.63 10.51 -10.01
C ASP A 42 0.72 10.17 -9.36
N LYS A 43 1.55 9.45 -10.11
CA LYS A 43 2.88 9.03 -9.65
C LYS A 43 3.73 10.25 -9.38
N LYS A 44 4.23 10.36 -8.15
CA LYS A 44 5.13 11.42 -7.70
C LYS A 44 6.35 10.79 -7.06
N GLU A 45 7.51 11.26 -7.47
CA GLU A 45 8.79 10.80 -6.98
C GLU A 45 9.61 11.99 -6.50
N SER A 46 10.31 11.81 -5.38
CA SER A 46 11.24 12.82 -4.89
C SER A 46 12.46 12.17 -4.25
N ARG A 47 13.58 12.85 -4.33
CA ARG A 47 14.86 12.40 -3.80
C ARG A 47 15.53 13.51 -3.01
N ARG A 48 16.09 13.15 -1.86
CA ARG A 48 16.93 14.04 -1.05
C ARG A 48 18.14 13.27 -0.56
N GLY A 49 19.29 13.49 -1.20
CA GLY A 49 20.50 12.70 -0.94
C GLY A 49 20.28 11.21 -1.23
N GLU A 50 20.38 10.38 -0.19
CA GLU A 50 20.13 8.94 -0.27
C GLU A 50 18.71 8.51 0.13
N GLU A 51 17.84 9.48 0.43
CA GLU A 51 16.43 9.24 0.73
C GLU A 51 15.60 9.34 -0.56
N TYR A 52 14.63 8.44 -0.70
CA TYR A 52 13.74 8.38 -1.86
C TYR A 52 12.30 8.17 -1.40
N VAL A 53 11.38 8.91 -2.02
CA VAL A 53 9.96 8.84 -1.74
C VAL A 53 9.19 8.68 -3.04
N PHE A 54 8.26 7.75 -3.06
CA PHE A 54 7.28 7.58 -4.12
C PHE A 54 5.88 7.66 -3.53
N LYS A 55 4.95 8.22 -4.30
CA LYS A 55 3.52 8.26 -4.00
C LYS A 55 2.72 8.01 -5.27
N ALA A 56 1.64 7.27 -5.18
CA ALA A 56 0.68 7.08 -6.26
C ALA A 56 -0.70 6.72 -5.68
N ASN A 57 -1.72 6.72 -6.54
CA ASN A 57 -3.08 6.34 -6.15
C ASN A 57 -3.77 5.50 -7.23
N SER A 58 -4.92 4.94 -6.90
CA SER A 58 -5.89 4.33 -7.80
C SER A 58 -7.28 4.40 -7.16
N GLY A 59 -8.03 5.46 -7.47
CA GLY A 59 -9.32 5.72 -6.83
C GLY A 59 -9.20 5.84 -5.30
N ARG A 60 -9.78 4.88 -4.56
CA ARG A 60 -9.75 4.83 -3.08
C ARG A 60 -8.41 4.30 -2.52
N PHE A 61 -7.61 3.63 -3.35
CA PHE A 61 -6.33 3.03 -2.97
C PHE A 61 -5.22 4.08 -3.10
N ASN A 62 -4.42 4.24 -2.06
CA ASN A 62 -3.26 5.12 -2.03
C ASN A 62 -2.05 4.30 -1.61
N ILE A 63 -0.89 4.56 -2.22
CA ILE A 63 0.37 3.94 -1.84
C ILE A 63 1.45 5.01 -1.75
N SER A 64 2.27 4.88 -0.72
CA SER A 64 3.53 5.59 -0.60
C SER A 64 4.61 4.66 -0.11
N PHE A 65 5.85 4.93 -0.49
CA PHE A 65 6.97 4.29 0.17
C PHE A 65 8.12 5.26 0.38
N PHE A 66 8.78 5.08 1.50
CA PHE A 66 9.89 5.88 1.99
C PHE A 66 11.09 4.96 2.10
N VAL A 67 12.14 5.26 1.36
CA VAL A 67 13.43 4.58 1.46
C VAL A 67 14.39 5.56 2.11
N GLU A 68 14.82 5.25 3.33
CA GLU A 68 15.57 6.17 4.18
C GLU A 68 16.87 5.55 4.68
N VAL A 69 17.81 6.42 5.05
CA VAL A 69 18.95 6.01 5.88
C VAL A 69 18.41 5.67 7.28
N PRO A 70 18.81 4.52 7.87
CA PRO A 70 18.42 4.14 9.22
C PRO A 70 18.66 5.28 10.23
N LYS A 71 17.65 5.59 11.03
CA LYS A 71 17.76 6.56 12.12
C LYS A 71 18.22 5.82 13.38
N GLY A 72 19.46 5.33 13.35
CA GLY A 72 20.10 4.53 14.40
C GLY A 72 20.87 3.33 13.85
N ASP A 73 21.40 2.48 14.73
CA ASP A 73 22.24 1.32 14.35
C ASP A 73 21.43 0.09 13.92
N GLY A 74 20.10 0.18 13.92
CA GLY A 74 19.20 -0.93 13.62
C GLY A 74 19.34 -1.45 12.18
N ARG A 75 19.47 -2.77 12.03
CA ARG A 75 19.72 -3.44 10.73
C ARG A 75 18.67 -4.49 10.36
N THR A 76 17.68 -4.72 11.21
CA THR A 76 16.64 -5.72 11.00
C THR A 76 15.32 -5.09 10.57
N HIS A 77 14.40 -5.89 10.06
CA HIS A 77 13.02 -5.46 9.80
C HIS A 77 12.34 -5.00 11.08
N ARG A 78 12.63 -5.69 12.19
CA ARG A 78 12.14 -5.36 13.53
C ARG A 78 12.63 -3.98 13.99
N ASP A 79 13.88 -3.62 13.70
CA ASP A 79 14.42 -2.31 14.09
C ASP A 79 13.71 -1.17 13.35
N CYS A 80 13.48 -1.33 12.04
CA CYS A 80 12.71 -0.38 11.24
C CYS A 80 11.30 -0.18 11.83
N TYR A 81 10.59 -1.29 12.11
CA TYR A 81 9.29 -1.24 12.79
C TYR A 81 9.35 -0.56 14.16
N ALA A 82 10.32 -0.94 15.00
CA ALA A 82 10.46 -0.44 16.36
C ALA A 82 10.76 1.06 16.40
N TYR A 83 11.33 1.60 15.33
CA TYR A 83 11.50 3.03 15.17
C TYR A 83 10.20 3.74 14.73
N TYR A 84 9.59 3.32 13.63
CA TYR A 84 8.47 4.06 13.03
C TYR A 84 7.13 3.85 13.72
N TRP A 85 6.80 2.61 14.10
CA TRP A 85 5.46 2.30 14.62
C TRP A 85 5.13 3.04 15.93
N PRO A 86 6.04 3.18 16.91
CA PRO A 86 5.78 3.98 18.11
C PRO A 86 5.54 5.47 17.84
N LEU A 87 5.99 6.00 16.69
CA LEU A 87 5.71 7.37 16.27
C LEU A 87 4.32 7.44 15.61
N ALA A 88 4.03 6.54 14.67
CA ALA A 88 2.76 6.48 13.95
C ALA A 88 1.56 6.17 14.86
N SER A 89 1.73 5.21 15.79
CA SER A 89 0.69 4.75 16.72
C SER A 89 0.24 5.80 17.75
N ARG A 90 0.91 6.95 17.82
CA ARG A 90 0.47 8.10 18.64
C ARG A 90 -0.70 8.86 18.01
N ASN A 91 -1.05 8.58 16.75
CA ASN A 91 -2.18 9.21 16.11
C ASN A 91 -3.49 8.84 16.84
N PRO A 92 -4.19 9.82 17.46
CA PRO A 92 -5.38 9.54 18.28
C PRO A 92 -6.58 9.07 17.44
N SER A 93 -6.55 9.23 16.13
CA SER A 93 -7.62 8.76 15.23
C SER A 93 -7.49 7.29 14.85
N ILE A 94 -6.42 6.60 15.25
CA ILE A 94 -6.28 5.16 15.06
C ILE A 94 -7.26 4.44 15.99
N ASP A 95 -8.10 3.58 15.41
CA ASP A 95 -8.88 2.62 16.18
C ASP A 95 -7.96 1.52 16.71
N LYS A 96 -7.74 1.51 18.03
CA LYS A 96 -6.77 0.61 18.67
C LYS A 96 -7.17 -0.87 18.53
N ASP A 97 -8.46 -1.16 18.46
CA ASP A 97 -8.95 -2.55 18.36
C ASP A 97 -8.79 -3.11 16.94
N SER A 98 -8.58 -2.23 15.96
CA SER A 98 -8.32 -2.61 14.57
C SER A 98 -6.87 -3.02 14.29
N ILE A 99 -5.95 -2.75 15.23
CA ILE A 99 -4.51 -2.94 15.03
C ILE A 99 -4.19 -4.44 14.95
N LYS A 100 -3.60 -4.85 13.82
CA LYS A 100 -3.13 -6.21 13.57
C LYS A 100 -1.68 -6.17 13.11
N MET A 101 -0.80 -6.84 13.85
CA MET A 101 0.62 -6.93 13.52
C MET A 101 0.99 -8.37 13.15
N SER A 102 1.83 -8.53 12.14
CA SER A 102 2.47 -9.81 11.82
C SER A 102 3.91 -9.58 11.41
N GLU A 103 4.76 -10.57 11.67
CA GLU A 103 6.18 -10.52 11.34
C GLU A 103 6.55 -11.72 10.47
N SER A 104 7.39 -11.47 9.47
CA SER A 104 7.88 -12.48 8.55
C SER A 104 9.35 -12.23 8.25
N ASN A 105 9.98 -13.15 7.50
CA ASN A 105 11.32 -12.95 6.98
C ASN A 105 11.42 -11.85 5.89
N LYS A 106 10.29 -11.29 5.43
CA LYS A 106 10.26 -10.21 4.43
C LYS A 106 10.03 -8.83 5.02
N TYR A 107 9.31 -8.73 6.14
CA TYR A 107 8.91 -7.45 6.73
C TYR A 107 8.17 -7.67 8.05
N VAL A 108 8.05 -6.60 8.83
CA VAL A 108 7.02 -6.43 9.85
C VAL A 108 5.85 -5.66 9.26
N ARG A 109 4.65 -6.23 9.34
CA ARG A 109 3.41 -5.67 8.80
C ARG A 109 2.53 -5.16 9.93
N VAL A 110 1.95 -3.98 9.76
CA VAL A 110 0.94 -3.44 10.68
C VAL A 110 -0.25 -2.96 9.89
N GLN A 111 -1.43 -3.51 10.16
CA GLN A 111 -2.70 -3.03 9.64
C GLN A 111 -3.51 -2.37 10.74
N TYR A 112 -4.18 -1.28 10.44
CA TYR A 112 -5.03 -0.55 11.37
C TYR A 112 -6.01 0.33 10.58
N ASP A 113 -7.11 0.70 11.22
CA ASP A 113 -8.08 1.64 10.70
C ASP A 113 -7.89 2.99 11.38
N ILE A 114 -7.93 4.06 10.59
CA ILE A 114 -8.15 5.42 11.08
C ILE A 114 -9.62 5.74 10.89
N VAL A 115 -10.28 6.22 11.94
CA VAL A 115 -11.71 6.53 11.93
C VAL A 115 -11.92 8.01 12.18
N HIS A 116 -12.55 8.69 11.22
CA HIS A 116 -12.99 10.07 11.34
C HIS A 116 -14.52 10.15 11.30
N SER A 117 -15.10 11.11 12.01
CA SER A 117 -16.53 11.39 11.92
C SER A 117 -16.75 12.75 11.25
N ILE A 118 -17.60 12.78 10.24
CA ILE A 118 -18.03 14.01 9.55
C ILE A 118 -19.55 14.05 9.66
N GLY A 119 -20.05 14.83 10.62
CA GLY A 119 -21.45 14.74 11.06
C GLY A 119 -21.76 13.32 11.56
N ASP A 120 -22.85 12.73 11.08
CA ASP A 120 -23.27 11.37 11.46
C ASP A 120 -22.55 10.25 10.68
N LYS A 121 -21.69 10.60 9.72
CA LYS A 121 -20.99 9.61 8.89
C LYS A 121 -19.61 9.32 9.45
N LYS A 122 -19.31 8.03 9.61
CA LYS A 122 -17.96 7.53 9.86
C LYS A 122 -17.23 7.32 8.55
N ILE A 123 -16.06 7.91 8.43
CA ILE A 123 -15.10 7.70 7.35
C ILE A 123 -13.98 6.82 7.90
N ILE A 124 -13.79 5.65 7.28
CA ILE A 124 -12.78 4.67 7.67
C ILE A 124 -11.68 4.68 6.62
N HIS A 125 -10.43 4.82 7.05
CA HIS A 125 -9.26 4.61 6.22
C HIS A 125 -8.55 3.34 6.70
N ARG A 126 -8.54 2.30 5.87
CA ARG A 126 -7.78 1.07 6.12
C ARG A 126 -6.32 1.32 5.77
N ASN A 127 -5.44 1.27 6.74
CA ASN A 127 -4.01 1.48 6.56
C ASN A 127 -3.25 0.16 6.74
N VAL A 128 -2.22 -0.03 5.92
CA VAL A 128 -1.27 -1.13 6.06
C VAL A 128 0.14 -0.60 5.85
N ASN A 129 1.01 -0.78 6.84
CA ASN A 129 2.44 -0.49 6.75
C ASN A 129 3.24 -1.78 6.65
N TYR A 130 4.29 -1.76 5.84
CA TYR A 130 5.30 -2.82 5.74
C TYR A 130 6.67 -2.20 6.02
N TYR A 131 7.26 -2.60 7.15
CA TYR A 131 8.56 -2.14 7.60
C TYR A 131 9.61 -3.21 7.33
N PHE A 132 10.64 -2.85 6.58
CA PHE A 132 11.78 -3.74 6.36
C PHE A 132 13.08 -2.97 6.22
N CYS A 133 14.17 -3.73 6.29
CA CYS A 133 15.53 -3.26 6.10
C CYS A 133 16.10 -4.01 4.92
N TYR A 134 16.66 -3.30 3.94
CA TYR A 134 17.30 -3.93 2.79
C TYR A 134 18.48 -3.08 2.31
N LYS A 135 19.64 -3.71 2.09
CA LYS A 135 20.89 -3.03 1.69
C LYS A 135 21.19 -1.78 2.56
N ASN A 136 21.09 -1.92 3.89
CA ASN A 136 21.27 -0.84 4.87
C ASN A 136 20.32 0.38 4.69
N LYS A 137 19.15 0.17 4.10
CA LYS A 137 18.06 1.15 4.04
C LYS A 137 16.88 0.68 4.86
N TRP A 138 16.25 1.60 5.57
CA TRP A 138 14.92 1.37 6.13
C TRP A 138 13.88 1.71 5.08
N VAL A 139 12.88 0.85 4.96
CA VAL A 139 11.79 1.01 4.02
C VAL A 139 10.47 0.91 4.78
N ASP A 140 9.65 1.95 4.65
CA ASP A 140 8.24 1.95 5.03
C ASP A 140 7.40 2.02 3.77
N VAL A 141 6.71 0.93 3.45
CA VAL A 141 5.66 0.92 2.43
C VAL A 141 4.33 1.09 3.13
N HIS A 142 3.61 2.15 2.80
CA HIS A 142 2.32 2.49 3.40
C HIS A 142 1.22 2.50 2.34
N ILE A 143 0.21 1.67 2.56
CA ILE A 143 -1.03 1.64 1.80
C ILE A 143 -2.15 2.23 2.65
N SER A 144 -2.99 3.05 2.04
CA SER A 144 -4.23 3.53 2.64
C SER A 144 -5.40 3.38 1.67
N VAL A 145 -6.49 2.74 2.13
CA VAL A 145 -7.73 2.58 1.37
C VAL A 145 -8.85 3.35 2.05
N ILE A 146 -9.39 4.35 1.37
CA ILE A 146 -10.49 5.17 1.87
C ILE A 146 -11.81 4.41 1.70
N MET A 147 -12.63 4.38 2.74
CA MET A 147 -13.95 3.72 2.75
C MET A 147 -13.86 2.30 2.16
N PRO A 148 -13.10 1.38 2.79
CA PRO A 148 -12.80 0.08 2.22
C PRO A 148 -14.07 -0.74 1.98
N VAL A 149 -14.12 -1.44 0.85
CA VAL A 149 -15.15 -2.41 0.46
C VAL A 149 -14.55 -3.82 0.42
N PRO A 150 -15.36 -4.90 0.38
CA PRO A 150 -14.83 -6.27 0.43
C PRO A 150 -13.75 -6.59 -0.62
N GLU A 151 -13.85 -6.04 -1.82
CA GLU A 151 -12.92 -6.22 -2.93
C GLU A 151 -11.51 -5.71 -2.59
N ASP A 152 -11.39 -4.67 -1.77
CA ASP A 152 -10.09 -4.13 -1.37
C ASP A 152 -9.29 -5.12 -0.53
N ASN A 153 -9.96 -6.01 0.19
CA ASN A 153 -9.27 -7.06 0.93
C ASN A 153 -8.52 -8.00 -0.02
N GLN A 154 -9.04 -8.23 -1.23
CA GLN A 154 -8.34 -9.04 -2.23
C GLN A 154 -7.13 -8.29 -2.79
N ILE A 155 -7.26 -6.98 -3.02
CA ILE A 155 -6.13 -6.13 -3.43
C ILE A 155 -5.01 -6.18 -2.38
N LEU A 156 -5.34 -5.99 -1.10
CA LEU A 156 -4.36 -6.03 -0.01
C LEU A 156 -3.72 -7.42 0.15
N LYS A 157 -4.50 -8.51 0.03
CA LYS A 157 -3.96 -9.88 0.05
C LYS A 157 -3.04 -10.17 -1.13
N THR A 158 -3.38 -9.67 -2.32
CA THR A 158 -2.54 -9.81 -3.51
C THR A 158 -1.24 -9.03 -3.31
N PHE A 159 -1.30 -7.80 -2.78
CA PHE A 159 -0.12 -7.01 -2.43
C PHE A 159 0.76 -7.74 -1.40
N ASP A 160 0.18 -8.23 -0.30
CA ASP A 160 0.89 -8.98 0.75
C ASP A 160 1.73 -10.14 0.19
N LYS A 161 1.15 -10.88 -0.78
CA LYS A 161 1.79 -12.03 -1.44
C LYS A 161 2.89 -11.64 -2.42
N THR A 162 2.69 -10.55 -3.13
CA THR A 162 3.52 -10.17 -4.29
C THR A 162 4.60 -9.15 -3.96
N LEU A 163 4.51 -8.48 -2.80
CA LEU A 163 5.56 -7.58 -2.35
C LEU A 163 6.90 -8.31 -2.26
N GLY A 164 7.85 -7.78 -3.03
CA GLY A 164 9.23 -8.22 -3.10
C GLY A 164 10.18 -7.04 -3.29
N TYR A 165 11.43 -7.25 -2.90
CA TYR A 165 12.53 -6.32 -3.08
C TYR A 165 13.79 -7.10 -3.44
N GLY A 166 14.54 -6.61 -4.41
CA GLY A 166 15.65 -7.35 -4.98
C GLY A 166 16.17 -6.75 -6.28
N ASN A 167 17.13 -7.44 -6.90
CA ASN A 167 17.60 -7.11 -8.24
C ASN A 167 16.72 -7.82 -9.27
#